data_AF-A0A653PZD0-F1
#
_entry.id   AF-A0A653PZD0-F1
#
_cell.length_a   1.000
_cell.length_b   1.000
_cell.length_c   1.000
_cell.angle_alpha   90.00
_cell.angle_beta   90.00
_cell.angle_gamma   90.00
#
_symmetry.space_group_name_H-M   'P 1'
#
loop_
_entity.id
_entity.type
_entity.pdbx_description
1 polymer ?
#
loop_
_entity_poly.entity_id
_entity_poly.type
_entity_poly.pdbx_seq_one_letter_code
_entity_poly.pdbx_strand_id
1 'polypeptide(L)'
;MPPIVSPSTGPDIVPSSIGTDLVLVYAPGSGGADSDPISTPPVVPAHAEPVAGVGFHGWRWHVQAGDTAGRPDLGLLPEGHAAAVVPAAALAARPKMLVMDVDSTLIRQEVIELLAAHAGREAEVAAVTEAAMRGELDFTQSLHHRVKALAGLDAAVIDQVVAAVEPQPGAREVIGAFQAAGWQVCAVSGGFTQVLAPLAADLGLDQYRANDLEIVEGRLTGRVLGTVVDRAVKAEMLRAWSAAAGVHADGVIAAGDGANDIDMLQAAGLAVAFCAKPALRAHAHVELDLPSLDVLRVLAGL
;
A
#
# COMPACT_ATOMS: atom_id res chain seq x y z
N MET A 1 53.98 -36.97 -27.78
CA MET A 1 52.64 -36.55 -28.24
C MET A 1 51.63 -36.96 -27.18
N PRO A 2 51.08 -36.02 -26.39
CA PRO A 2 49.96 -36.31 -25.50
C PRO A 2 48.62 -36.22 -26.28
N PRO A 3 47.58 -36.97 -25.87
CA PRO A 3 46.29 -36.94 -26.56
C PRO A 3 45.49 -35.69 -26.19
N ILE A 4 44.78 -35.17 -27.18
CA ILE A 4 43.85 -34.04 -27.10
C ILE A 4 42.60 -34.50 -26.35
N VAL A 5 42.31 -33.88 -25.20
CA VAL A 5 41.04 -34.05 -24.49
C VAL A 5 40.12 -32.91 -24.91
N SER A 6 39.08 -33.24 -25.67
CA SER A 6 38.00 -32.32 -26.03
C SER A 6 37.21 -31.89 -24.79
N PRO A 7 36.75 -30.63 -24.69
CA PRO A 7 35.87 -30.21 -23.62
C PRO A 7 34.46 -30.75 -23.87
N SER A 8 33.97 -31.59 -22.95
CA SER A 8 32.55 -31.94 -22.91
C SER A 8 31.77 -30.73 -22.39
N THR A 9 31.07 -30.04 -23.28
CA THR A 9 29.98 -29.13 -22.95
C THR A 9 28.84 -29.94 -22.34
N GLY A 10 28.78 -29.99 -21.02
CA GLY A 10 27.55 -30.38 -20.32
C GLY A 10 26.48 -29.30 -20.56
N PRO A 11 25.21 -29.67 -20.72
CA PRO A 11 24.16 -28.67 -20.87
C PRO A 11 24.05 -27.88 -19.57
N ASP A 12 24.07 -26.56 -19.69
CA ASP A 12 23.61 -25.65 -18.65
C ASP A 12 22.22 -26.09 -18.19
N ILE A 13 22.13 -26.58 -16.96
CA ILE A 13 20.83 -26.73 -16.29
C ILE A 13 20.42 -25.33 -15.87
N VAL A 14 19.79 -24.60 -16.79
CA VAL A 14 18.95 -23.46 -16.45
C VAL A 14 17.75 -24.04 -15.69
N PRO A 15 17.44 -23.60 -14.45
CA PRO A 15 16.18 -23.97 -13.84
C PRO A 15 15.06 -23.26 -14.60
N SER A 16 14.46 -23.95 -15.57
CA SER A 16 13.32 -23.46 -16.35
C SER A 16 11.99 -23.72 -15.63
N SER A 17 11.83 -23.24 -14.41
CA SER A 17 10.48 -23.02 -13.89
C SER A 17 10.11 -21.57 -14.20
N ILE A 18 9.55 -21.35 -15.39
CA ILE A 18 8.88 -20.08 -15.69
C ILE A 18 7.79 -19.95 -14.61
N GLY A 19 7.94 -18.97 -13.73
CA GLY A 19 6.96 -18.73 -12.66
C GLY A 19 5.60 -18.35 -13.25
N THR A 20 4.55 -18.36 -12.42
CA THR A 20 3.22 -17.93 -12.86
C THR A 20 2.86 -16.58 -12.26
N ASP A 21 2.43 -15.64 -13.08
CA ASP A 21 1.80 -14.42 -12.61
C ASP A 21 0.40 -14.74 -12.08
N LEU A 22 -0.03 -14.05 -11.03
CA LEU A 22 -1.42 -14.08 -10.57
C LEU A 22 -2.18 -12.99 -11.31
N VAL A 23 -3.29 -13.36 -11.92
CA VAL A 23 -4.26 -12.42 -12.48
C VAL A 23 -5.45 -12.35 -11.54
N LEU A 24 -5.93 -11.14 -11.27
CA LEU A 24 -7.14 -10.87 -10.53
C LEU A 24 -8.04 -9.95 -11.36
N VAL A 25 -9.28 -10.35 -11.59
CA VAL A 25 -10.36 -9.45 -12.05
C VAL A 25 -11.30 -9.23 -10.89
N TYR A 26 -11.59 -7.99 -10.55
CA TYR A 26 -12.35 -7.64 -9.35
C TYR A 26 -13.29 -6.46 -9.60
N ALA A 27 -14.34 -6.36 -8.78
CA ALA A 27 -15.30 -5.27 -8.80
C ALA A 27 -15.79 -4.95 -7.37
N PRO A 28 -16.37 -3.76 -7.13
CA PRO A 28 -17.01 -3.45 -5.85
C PRO A 28 -18.07 -4.50 -5.47
N GLY A 29 -18.10 -4.91 -4.19
CA GLY A 29 -19.03 -5.92 -3.70
C GLY A 29 -19.44 -5.68 -2.24
N SER A 30 -20.61 -6.19 -1.86
CA SER A 30 -21.16 -6.06 -0.50
C SER A 30 -20.47 -6.94 0.55
N GLY A 31 -19.49 -7.76 0.16
CA GLY A 31 -18.55 -8.41 1.07
C GLY A 31 -19.17 -9.37 2.10
N GLY A 32 -20.10 -10.23 1.67
CA GLY A 32 -20.69 -11.28 2.51
C GLY A 32 -20.83 -12.60 1.75
N ALA A 33 -20.76 -13.73 2.47
CA ALA A 33 -20.94 -15.08 1.91
C ALA A 33 -22.33 -15.32 1.28
N ASP A 34 -23.28 -14.40 1.49
CA ASP A 34 -24.68 -14.44 1.04
C ASP A 34 -25.01 -13.44 -0.08
N SER A 35 -24.00 -12.90 -0.81
CA SER A 35 -24.30 -12.07 -1.99
C SER A 35 -24.87 -12.91 -3.13
N ASP A 36 -25.81 -12.34 -3.90
CA ASP A 36 -26.39 -12.94 -5.10
C ASP A 36 -25.30 -13.54 -6.03
N PRO A 37 -25.59 -14.64 -6.75
CA PRO A 37 -24.62 -15.29 -7.60
C PRO A 37 -24.09 -14.30 -8.65
N ILE A 38 -22.81 -14.01 -8.53
CA ILE A 38 -22.14 -13.03 -9.37
C ILE A 38 -21.95 -13.64 -10.75
N SER A 39 -22.54 -13.01 -11.76
CA SER A 39 -22.36 -13.44 -13.15
C SER A 39 -20.89 -13.31 -13.53
N THR A 40 -20.27 -14.43 -13.93
CA THR A 40 -18.87 -14.45 -14.37
C THR A 40 -18.71 -13.65 -15.67
N PRO A 41 -17.83 -12.63 -15.72
CA PRO A 41 -17.55 -11.88 -16.93
C PRO A 41 -17.01 -12.78 -18.05
N PRO A 42 -17.30 -12.50 -19.34
CA PRO A 42 -16.77 -13.29 -20.45
C PRO A 42 -15.23 -13.33 -20.53
N VAL A 43 -14.56 -12.31 -19.98
CA VAL A 43 -13.10 -12.21 -19.95
C VAL A 43 -12.45 -13.11 -18.89
N VAL A 44 -13.24 -13.63 -17.96
CA VAL A 44 -12.77 -14.54 -16.90
C VAL A 44 -12.80 -15.98 -17.43
N PRO A 45 -11.67 -16.72 -17.39
CA PRO A 45 -11.64 -18.07 -17.89
C PRO A 45 -12.40 -19.04 -16.98
N ALA A 46 -12.93 -20.12 -17.55
CA ALA A 46 -13.76 -21.09 -16.82
C ALA A 46 -13.06 -21.79 -15.64
N HIS A 47 -11.72 -21.76 -15.59
CA HIS A 47 -10.92 -22.34 -14.50
C HIS A 47 -10.54 -21.32 -13.42
N ALA A 48 -10.97 -20.05 -13.54
CA ALA A 48 -10.67 -19.04 -12.55
C ALA A 48 -11.39 -19.33 -11.22
N GLU A 49 -10.69 -19.11 -10.12
CA GLU A 49 -11.23 -19.29 -8.78
C GLU A 49 -11.97 -18.03 -8.35
N PRO A 50 -13.23 -18.11 -7.88
CA PRO A 50 -13.91 -16.96 -7.30
C PRO A 50 -13.24 -16.55 -5.98
N VAL A 51 -13.15 -15.24 -5.76
CA VAL A 51 -12.62 -14.64 -4.53
C VAL A 51 -13.52 -13.49 -4.09
N ALA A 52 -13.62 -13.27 -2.79
CA ALA A 52 -14.37 -12.16 -2.23
C ALA A 52 -13.77 -11.72 -0.89
N GLY A 53 -14.14 -10.52 -0.49
CA GLY A 53 -13.70 -9.92 0.75
C GLY A 53 -14.47 -8.64 1.05
N VAL A 54 -14.02 -7.89 2.05
CA VAL A 54 -14.69 -6.64 2.42
C VAL A 54 -14.66 -5.68 1.25
N GLY A 55 -15.82 -5.22 0.78
CA GLY A 55 -15.91 -4.24 -0.29
C GLY A 55 -15.64 -4.76 -1.71
N PHE A 56 -15.33 -6.05 -1.90
CA PHE A 56 -14.99 -6.57 -3.23
C PHE A 56 -15.41 -8.02 -3.48
N HIS A 57 -15.53 -8.35 -4.76
CA HIS A 57 -15.59 -9.72 -5.27
C HIS A 57 -14.80 -9.81 -6.57
N GLY A 58 -14.48 -11.02 -7.01
CA GLY A 58 -13.72 -11.21 -8.22
C GLY A 58 -13.37 -12.66 -8.52
N TRP A 59 -12.41 -12.82 -9.43
CA TRP A 59 -11.87 -14.10 -9.87
C TRP A 59 -10.37 -14.00 -10.03
N ARG A 60 -9.66 -15.05 -9.62
CA ARG A 60 -8.21 -15.15 -9.78
C ARG A 60 -7.80 -16.39 -10.56
N TRP A 61 -6.71 -16.29 -11.31
CA TRP A 61 -6.10 -17.42 -11.99
C TRP A 61 -4.62 -17.16 -12.23
N HIS A 62 -3.90 -18.21 -12.64
CA HIS A 62 -2.47 -18.14 -12.91
C HIS A 62 -2.21 -18.18 -14.41
N VAL A 63 -1.27 -17.35 -14.86
CA VAL A 63 -0.76 -17.35 -16.25
C VAL A 63 0.74 -17.53 -16.22
N GLN A 64 1.31 -18.14 -17.26
CA GLN A 64 2.78 -18.25 -17.37
C GLN A 64 3.39 -16.85 -17.42
N ALA A 65 4.49 -16.62 -16.70
CA ALA A 65 5.14 -15.31 -16.71
C ALA A 65 5.54 -14.90 -18.14
N GLY A 66 5.14 -13.68 -18.53
CA GLY A 66 5.34 -13.16 -19.88
C GLY A 66 4.28 -13.59 -20.91
N ASP A 67 3.35 -14.48 -20.56
CA ASP A 67 2.20 -14.80 -21.41
C ASP A 67 1.12 -13.72 -21.25
N THR A 68 0.97 -12.89 -22.27
CA THR A 68 -0.07 -11.86 -22.32
C THR A 68 -1.41 -12.40 -22.83
N ALA A 69 -1.44 -13.55 -23.51
CA ALA A 69 -2.67 -14.10 -24.08
C ALA A 69 -3.60 -14.67 -23.00
N GLY A 70 -3.06 -15.11 -21.87
CA GLY A 70 -3.84 -15.55 -20.71
C GLY A 70 -4.39 -14.42 -19.83
N ARG A 71 -4.04 -13.16 -20.12
CA ARG A 71 -4.47 -11.98 -19.34
C ARG A 71 -5.77 -11.40 -19.91
N PRO A 72 -6.62 -10.78 -19.09
CA PRO A 72 -7.85 -10.17 -19.57
C PRO A 72 -7.53 -8.98 -20.48
N ASP A 73 -8.30 -8.83 -21.56
CA ASP A 73 -8.30 -7.58 -22.31
C ASP A 73 -9.00 -6.51 -21.44
N LEU A 74 -8.23 -5.51 -21.02
CA LEU A 74 -8.72 -4.42 -20.17
C LEU A 74 -9.85 -3.64 -20.87
N GLY A 75 -9.87 -3.59 -22.20
CA GLY A 75 -10.94 -2.94 -22.98
C GLY A 75 -12.25 -3.72 -23.02
N LEU A 76 -12.25 -4.98 -22.57
CA LEU A 76 -13.42 -5.86 -22.52
C LEU A 76 -13.91 -6.12 -21.09
N LEU A 77 -13.30 -5.49 -20.09
CA LEU A 77 -13.78 -5.55 -18.72
C LEU A 77 -15.19 -4.92 -18.64
N PRO A 78 -16.16 -5.57 -17.98
CA PRO A 78 -17.47 -4.96 -17.75
C PRO A 78 -17.34 -3.68 -16.92
N GLU A 79 -18.34 -2.81 -17.01
CA GLU A 79 -18.39 -1.59 -16.21
C GLU A 79 -18.23 -1.91 -14.70
N GLY A 80 -17.41 -1.12 -14.01
CA GLY A 80 -17.09 -1.31 -12.60
C GLY A 80 -16.07 -2.42 -12.29
N HIS A 81 -15.58 -3.17 -13.28
CA HIS A 81 -14.51 -4.15 -13.09
C HIS A 81 -13.13 -3.55 -13.37
N ALA A 82 -12.15 -4.00 -12.62
CA ALA A 82 -10.73 -3.73 -12.82
C ALA A 82 -9.94 -5.04 -12.84
N ALA A 83 -8.70 -4.98 -13.31
CA ALA A 83 -7.80 -6.12 -13.29
C ALA A 83 -6.45 -5.74 -12.70
N ALA A 84 -5.85 -6.69 -11.98
CA ALA A 84 -4.51 -6.59 -11.43
C ALA A 84 -3.70 -7.82 -11.87
N VAL A 85 -2.40 -7.63 -12.10
CA VAL A 85 -1.46 -8.72 -12.38
C VAL A 85 -0.31 -8.63 -11.39
N VAL A 86 -0.11 -9.68 -10.61
CA VAL A 86 1.02 -9.80 -9.68
C VAL A 86 2.11 -10.63 -10.34
N PRO A 87 3.33 -10.08 -10.51
CA PRO A 87 4.45 -10.81 -11.10
C PRO A 87 4.80 -12.08 -10.32
N ALA A 88 5.20 -13.14 -11.02
CA ALA A 88 5.55 -14.42 -10.43
C ALA A 88 6.61 -14.33 -9.31
N ALA A 89 7.61 -13.44 -9.46
CA ALA A 89 8.65 -13.24 -8.45
C ALA A 89 8.07 -12.72 -7.13
N ALA A 90 7.24 -11.66 -7.21
CA ALA A 90 6.55 -11.12 -6.06
C ALA A 90 5.60 -12.14 -5.44
N LEU A 91 4.89 -12.92 -6.26
CA LEU A 91 3.98 -13.95 -5.77
C LEU A 91 4.72 -15.10 -5.07
N ALA A 92 5.86 -15.54 -5.59
CA ALA A 92 6.63 -16.67 -5.04
C ALA A 92 7.41 -16.32 -3.76
N ALA A 93 7.81 -15.06 -3.58
CA ALA A 93 8.61 -14.64 -2.44
C ALA A 93 7.91 -14.86 -1.09
N ARG A 94 8.62 -15.48 -0.16
CA ARG A 94 8.20 -15.79 1.22
C ARG A 94 9.41 -15.67 2.16
N PRO A 95 9.26 -15.21 3.42
CA PRO A 95 8.06 -14.57 3.99
C PRO A 95 7.73 -13.25 3.28
N LYS A 96 6.54 -12.67 3.57
CA LYS A 96 6.16 -11.35 3.06
C LYS A 96 6.15 -10.29 4.15
N MET A 97 6.14 -9.04 3.72
CA MET A 97 5.90 -7.86 4.56
C MET A 97 4.99 -6.90 3.79
N LEU A 98 3.99 -6.35 4.47
CA LEU A 98 3.18 -5.25 3.96
C LEU A 98 3.64 -3.95 4.60
N VAL A 99 3.96 -2.93 3.80
CA VAL A 99 4.29 -1.58 4.24
C VAL A 99 3.32 -0.60 3.61
N MET A 100 2.61 0.18 4.41
CA MET A 100 1.55 1.07 3.92
C MET A 100 1.81 2.53 4.29
N ASP A 101 1.38 3.45 3.43
CA ASP A 101 1.03 4.80 3.90
C ASP A 101 -0.19 4.75 4.83
N VAL A 102 -0.43 5.84 5.55
CA VAL A 102 -1.50 5.98 6.53
C VAL A 102 -2.63 6.84 5.98
N ASP A 103 -2.40 8.14 5.84
CA ASP A 103 -3.39 9.09 5.33
C ASP A 103 -3.83 8.65 3.92
N SER A 104 -5.14 8.70 3.64
CA SER A 104 -5.75 8.25 2.38
C SER A 104 -5.45 6.80 1.92
N THR A 105 -4.78 5.98 2.75
CA THR A 105 -4.43 4.59 2.46
C THR A 105 -4.91 3.65 3.57
N LEU A 106 -4.24 3.60 4.73
CA LEU A 106 -4.66 2.81 5.89
C LEU A 106 -5.92 3.37 6.53
N ILE A 107 -6.09 4.68 6.47
CA ILE A 107 -7.24 5.43 6.97
C ILE A 107 -7.85 6.28 5.86
N ARG A 108 -9.09 6.71 6.07
CA ARG A 108 -9.87 7.42 5.04
C ARG A 108 -9.58 8.92 4.95
N GLN A 109 -8.98 9.47 5.99
CA GLN A 109 -8.81 10.90 6.17
C GLN A 109 -7.36 11.33 5.99
N GLU A 110 -7.17 12.62 5.80
CA GLU A 110 -5.90 13.32 6.01
C GLU A 110 -5.86 13.86 7.45
N VAL A 111 -5.03 13.27 8.32
CA VAL A 111 -4.99 13.63 9.76
C VAL A 111 -4.71 15.11 9.98
N ILE A 112 -3.86 15.71 9.16
CA ILE A 112 -3.51 17.12 9.27
C ILE A 112 -4.69 18.05 8.95
N GLU A 113 -5.62 17.62 8.09
CA GLU A 113 -6.83 18.36 7.76
C GLU A 113 -7.84 18.30 8.92
N LEU A 114 -7.98 17.13 9.56
CA LEU A 114 -8.77 16.98 10.77
C LEU A 114 -8.26 17.90 11.89
N LEU A 115 -6.95 17.95 12.11
CA LEU A 115 -6.34 18.88 13.07
C LEU A 115 -6.59 20.35 12.68
N ALA A 116 -6.48 20.68 11.40
CA ALA A 116 -6.68 22.04 10.90
C ALA A 116 -8.14 22.49 10.99
N ALA A 117 -9.11 21.58 10.94
CA ALA A 117 -10.52 21.89 11.16
C ALA A 117 -10.76 22.50 12.55
N HIS A 118 -10.08 22.00 13.58
CA HIS A 118 -10.14 22.58 14.92
C HIS A 118 -9.46 23.96 15.03
N ALA A 119 -8.59 24.32 14.07
CA ALA A 119 -8.05 25.68 13.92
C ALA A 119 -8.91 26.58 13.02
N GLY A 120 -9.98 26.07 12.39
CA GLY A 120 -10.74 26.77 11.37
C GLY A 120 -9.97 26.99 10.06
N ARG A 121 -8.96 26.15 9.78
CA ARG A 121 -8.04 26.28 8.63
C ARG A 121 -8.01 25.04 7.73
N GLU A 122 -9.01 24.17 7.83
CA GLU A 122 -9.14 22.94 7.04
C GLU A 122 -8.99 23.18 5.54
N ALA A 123 -9.79 24.09 4.96
CA ALA A 123 -9.77 24.36 3.53
C ALA A 123 -8.40 24.88 3.02
N GLU A 124 -7.71 25.67 3.83
CA GLU A 124 -6.36 26.15 3.51
C GLU A 124 -5.35 24.99 3.50
N VAL A 125 -5.39 24.15 4.53
CA VAL A 125 -4.48 23.01 4.68
C VAL A 125 -4.75 21.96 3.60
N ALA A 126 -6.01 21.65 3.31
CA ALA A 126 -6.41 20.69 2.28
C ALA A 126 -5.91 21.08 0.89
N ALA A 127 -6.00 22.37 0.53
CA ALA A 127 -5.48 22.86 -0.75
C ALA A 127 -3.96 22.63 -0.89
N VAL A 128 -3.21 22.80 0.19
CA VAL A 128 -1.75 22.58 0.22
C VAL A 128 -1.40 21.09 0.25
N THR A 129 -2.19 20.27 0.95
CA THR A 129 -2.05 18.80 0.97
C THR A 129 -2.22 18.25 -0.44
N GLU A 130 -3.32 18.59 -1.11
CA GLU A 130 -3.63 18.12 -2.47
C GLU A 130 -2.56 18.52 -3.49
N ALA A 131 -2.03 19.74 -3.41
CA ALA A 131 -0.93 20.17 -4.29
C ALA A 131 0.36 19.37 -4.04
N ALA A 132 0.70 19.08 -2.79
CA ALA A 132 1.87 18.27 -2.44
C ALA A 132 1.72 16.80 -2.89
N MET A 133 0.54 16.19 -2.72
CA MET A 133 0.28 14.81 -3.15
C MET A 133 0.31 14.65 -4.68
N ARG A 134 -0.01 15.71 -5.43
CA ARG A 134 0.20 15.77 -6.90
C ARG A 134 1.65 16.01 -7.32
N GLY A 135 2.56 16.25 -6.37
CA GLY A 135 3.97 16.52 -6.64
C GLY A 135 4.27 17.96 -7.08
N GLU A 136 3.33 18.89 -6.89
CA GLU A 136 3.48 20.31 -7.28
C GLU A 136 4.32 21.12 -6.27
N LEU A 137 4.44 20.60 -5.04
CA LEU A 137 5.19 21.23 -3.94
C LEU A 137 6.18 20.24 -3.33
N ASP A 138 7.31 20.76 -2.85
CA ASP A 138 8.23 19.99 -2.02
C ASP A 138 7.51 19.54 -0.73
N PHE A 139 7.62 18.25 -0.41
CA PHE A 139 6.89 17.64 0.71
C PHE A 139 7.24 18.28 2.05
N THR A 140 8.53 18.48 2.32
CA THR A 140 9.02 19.02 3.59
C THR A 140 8.59 20.47 3.78
N GLN A 141 8.67 21.29 2.72
CA GLN A 141 8.17 22.66 2.73
C GLN A 141 6.64 22.69 2.93
N SER A 142 5.89 21.83 2.23
CA SER A 142 4.44 21.71 2.38
C SER A 142 4.05 21.29 3.80
N LEU A 143 4.73 20.30 4.38
CA LEU A 143 4.48 19.86 5.76
C LEU A 143 4.72 21.00 6.76
N HIS A 144 5.85 21.69 6.68
CA HIS A 144 6.10 22.83 7.57
C HIS A 144 5.08 23.95 7.40
N HIS A 145 4.59 24.20 6.18
CA HIS A 145 3.54 25.18 5.94
C HIS A 145 2.22 24.76 6.62
N ARG A 146 1.79 23.52 6.42
CA ARG A 146 0.54 23.00 6.99
C ARG A 146 0.60 22.89 8.51
N VAL A 147 1.71 22.42 9.08
CA VAL A 147 1.84 22.29 10.55
C VAL A 147 1.87 23.66 11.23
N LYS A 148 2.42 24.71 10.60
CA LYS A 148 2.31 26.09 11.11
C LYS A 148 0.86 26.53 11.29
N ALA A 149 -0.08 26.02 10.48
CA ALA A 149 -1.50 26.34 10.61
C ALA A 149 -2.12 25.83 11.92
N LEU A 150 -1.46 24.87 12.58
CA LEU A 150 -1.91 24.23 13.82
C LEU A 150 -1.39 24.94 15.09
N ALA A 151 -0.53 25.95 14.95
CA ALA A 151 0.11 26.61 16.09
C ALA A 151 -0.92 27.21 17.06
N GLY A 152 -0.76 26.92 18.35
CA GLY A 152 -1.60 27.41 19.43
C GLY A 152 -2.78 26.51 19.80
N LEU A 153 -3.10 25.49 18.99
CA LEU A 153 -4.10 24.49 19.33
C LEU A 153 -3.72 23.78 20.64
N ASP A 154 -4.74 23.50 21.46
CA ASP A 154 -4.60 22.64 22.63
C ASP A 154 -4.29 21.21 22.18
N ALA A 155 -3.27 20.57 22.76
CA ALA A 155 -2.87 19.22 22.39
C ALA A 155 -3.96 18.18 22.63
N ALA A 156 -4.94 18.45 23.50
CA ALA A 156 -6.11 17.59 23.71
C ALA A 156 -6.98 17.41 22.44
N VAL A 157 -6.78 18.22 21.40
CA VAL A 157 -7.41 18.02 20.09
C VAL A 157 -6.97 16.71 19.43
N ILE A 158 -5.75 16.23 19.73
CA ILE A 158 -5.21 15.00 19.15
C ILE A 158 -6.11 13.81 19.50
N ASP A 159 -6.59 13.73 20.75
CA ASP A 159 -7.46 12.64 21.20
C ASP A 159 -8.80 12.64 20.44
N GLN A 160 -9.31 13.83 20.08
CA GLN A 160 -10.53 13.96 19.27
C GLN A 160 -10.30 13.49 17.83
N VAL A 161 -9.13 13.82 17.26
CA VAL A 161 -8.74 13.35 15.92
C VAL A 161 -8.54 11.84 15.91
N VAL A 162 -7.87 11.27 16.90
CA VAL A 162 -7.73 9.81 17.06
C VAL A 162 -9.09 9.11 17.08
N ALA A 163 -10.08 9.68 17.77
CA ALA A 163 -11.42 9.13 17.83
C ALA A 163 -12.22 9.28 16.50
N ALA A 164 -11.85 10.23 15.65
CA ALA A 164 -12.51 10.50 14.38
C ALA A 164 -11.89 9.76 13.18
N VAL A 165 -10.67 9.23 13.34
CA VAL A 165 -9.97 8.47 12.30
C VAL A 165 -10.69 7.14 12.05
N GLU A 166 -10.97 6.87 10.78
CA GLU A 166 -11.60 5.62 10.36
C GLU A 166 -10.61 4.78 9.55
N PRO A 167 -10.30 3.55 9.98
CA PRO A 167 -9.57 2.60 9.15
C PRO A 167 -10.27 2.37 7.81
N GLN A 168 -9.50 2.21 6.75
CA GLN A 168 -10.01 1.89 5.43
C GLN A 168 -10.72 0.52 5.45
N PRO A 169 -11.82 0.33 4.68
CA PRO A 169 -12.43 -0.99 4.55
C PRO A 169 -11.40 -2.04 4.19
N GLY A 170 -11.46 -3.20 4.84
CA GLY A 170 -10.49 -4.28 4.60
C GLY A 170 -9.17 -4.15 5.37
N ALA A 171 -8.91 -3.05 6.09
CA ALA A 171 -7.67 -2.86 6.84
C ALA A 171 -7.46 -3.96 7.90
N ARG A 172 -8.50 -4.27 8.69
CA ARG A 172 -8.40 -5.29 9.73
C ARG A 172 -8.24 -6.70 9.14
N GLU A 173 -8.91 -6.96 8.03
CA GLU A 173 -8.89 -8.24 7.32
C GLU A 173 -7.52 -8.52 6.71
N VAL A 174 -6.93 -7.55 6.01
CA VAL A 174 -5.59 -7.72 5.43
C VAL A 174 -4.53 -7.87 6.53
N ILE A 175 -4.61 -7.06 7.59
CA ILE A 175 -3.65 -7.11 8.70
C ILE A 175 -3.72 -8.49 9.39
N GLY A 176 -4.92 -8.92 9.77
CA GLY A 176 -5.12 -10.21 10.42
C GLY A 176 -4.67 -11.38 9.55
N ALA A 177 -4.89 -11.32 8.23
CA ALA A 177 -4.46 -12.38 7.31
C ALA A 177 -2.94 -12.47 7.15
N PHE A 178 -2.24 -11.34 7.07
CA PHE A 178 -0.78 -11.32 7.04
C PHE A 178 -0.20 -11.89 8.34
N GLN A 179 -0.75 -11.47 9.49
CA GLN A 179 -0.31 -11.95 10.79
C GLN A 179 -0.57 -13.44 10.98
N ALA A 180 -1.73 -13.94 10.53
CA ALA A 180 -2.06 -15.36 10.53
C ALA A 180 -1.10 -16.20 9.66
N ALA A 181 -0.55 -15.60 8.60
CA ALA A 181 0.49 -16.19 7.75
C ALA A 181 1.91 -16.07 8.35
N GLY A 182 2.06 -15.45 9.53
CA GLY A 182 3.36 -15.18 10.15
C GLY A 182 4.16 -14.06 9.46
N TRP A 183 3.48 -13.17 8.74
CA TRP A 183 4.07 -12.04 8.02
C TRP A 183 3.82 -10.74 8.77
N GLN A 184 4.69 -9.75 8.54
CA GLN A 184 4.62 -8.47 9.23
C GLN A 184 3.83 -7.44 8.44
N VAL A 185 3.17 -6.54 9.17
CA VAL A 185 2.49 -5.37 8.62
C VAL A 185 2.98 -4.10 9.32
N CYS A 186 3.45 -3.15 8.51
CA CYS A 186 4.09 -1.92 8.96
C CYS A 186 3.41 -0.71 8.31
N ALA A 187 3.50 0.45 8.98
CA ALA A 187 2.99 1.72 8.46
C ALA A 187 4.04 2.84 8.52
N VAL A 188 4.23 3.55 7.41
CA VAL A 188 5.15 4.70 7.36
C VAL A 188 4.46 5.92 6.77
N SER A 189 4.38 6.99 7.56
CA SER A 189 3.49 8.11 7.30
C SER A 189 4.20 9.46 7.35
N GLY A 190 3.76 10.36 6.47
CA GLY A 190 4.08 11.80 6.56
C GLY A 190 3.26 12.55 7.61
N GLY A 191 2.27 11.89 8.23
CA GLY A 191 1.44 12.38 9.33
C GLY A 191 2.16 12.30 10.67
N PHE A 192 1.40 12.03 11.75
CA PHE A 192 1.89 12.25 13.12
C PHE A 192 1.84 11.01 14.02
N THR A 193 2.93 10.76 14.76
CA THR A 193 3.05 9.65 15.72
C THR A 193 1.94 9.67 16.76
N GLN A 194 1.54 10.85 17.22
CA GLN A 194 0.49 11.00 18.23
C GLN A 194 -0.87 10.45 17.78
N VAL A 195 -1.11 10.34 16.47
CA VAL A 195 -2.32 9.73 15.90
C VAL A 195 -2.05 8.30 15.43
N LEU A 196 -0.88 8.05 14.81
CA LEU A 196 -0.54 6.73 14.30
C LEU A 196 -0.28 5.70 15.41
N ALA A 197 0.31 6.08 16.54
CA ALA A 197 0.64 5.11 17.60
C ALA A 197 -0.60 4.45 18.22
N PRO A 198 -1.68 5.19 18.60
CA PRO A 198 -2.94 4.57 19.04
C PRO A 198 -3.58 3.68 17.98
N LEU A 199 -3.60 4.13 16.72
CA LEU A 199 -4.14 3.36 15.59
C LEU A 199 -3.35 2.07 15.36
N ALA A 200 -2.02 2.15 15.41
CA ALA A 200 -1.13 1.01 15.25
C ALA A 200 -1.35 -0.03 16.36
N ALA A 201 -1.57 0.41 17.60
CA ALA A 201 -1.90 -0.47 18.70
C ALA A 201 -3.26 -1.15 18.53
N ASP A 202 -4.29 -0.41 18.09
CA ASP A 202 -5.64 -0.96 17.85
C ASP A 202 -5.69 -1.96 16.69
N LEU A 203 -4.95 -1.69 15.61
CA LEU A 203 -4.86 -2.56 14.45
C LEU A 203 -3.83 -3.69 14.63
N GLY A 204 -2.95 -3.59 15.62
CA GLY A 204 -1.91 -4.58 15.91
C GLY A 204 -0.72 -4.52 14.94
N LEU A 205 -0.34 -3.35 14.42
CA LEU A 205 0.80 -3.23 13.49
C LEU A 205 2.14 -3.62 14.16
N ASP A 206 3.02 -4.27 13.40
CA ASP A 206 4.33 -4.72 13.89
C ASP A 206 5.30 -3.55 14.09
N GLN A 207 5.32 -2.61 13.13
CA GLN A 207 6.20 -1.44 13.16
C GLN A 207 5.49 -0.22 12.55
N TYR A 208 5.84 0.96 13.05
CA TYR A 208 5.35 2.22 12.48
C TYR A 208 6.36 3.35 12.61
N ARG A 209 6.28 4.33 11.69
CA ARG A 209 7.07 5.57 11.74
C ARG A 209 6.25 6.74 11.19
N ALA A 210 6.26 7.85 11.92
CA ALA A 210 5.63 9.12 11.53
C ALA A 210 6.44 10.31 12.04
N ASN A 211 6.01 11.54 11.70
CA ASN A 211 6.56 12.76 12.27
C ASN A 211 6.04 12.99 13.69
N ASP A 212 6.80 13.70 14.51
CA ASP A 212 6.38 14.04 15.87
C ASP A 212 5.97 15.51 15.93
N LEU A 213 4.71 15.82 16.26
CA LEU A 213 4.30 17.20 16.55
C LEU A 213 5.02 17.71 17.81
N GLU A 214 5.56 18.92 17.77
CA GLU A 214 6.12 19.55 18.96
C GLU A 214 5.00 20.14 19.83
N ILE A 215 4.99 19.74 21.09
CA ILE A 215 4.04 20.19 22.11
C ILE A 215 4.82 20.87 23.24
N VAL A 216 4.45 22.11 23.55
CA VAL A 216 5.02 22.89 24.66
C VAL A 216 3.87 23.44 25.49
N GLU A 217 3.92 23.23 26.80
CA GLU A 217 2.88 23.68 27.75
C GLU A 217 1.45 23.25 27.33
N GLY A 218 1.34 22.02 26.81
CA GLY A 218 0.06 21.45 26.37
C GLY A 218 -0.48 22.02 25.06
N ARG A 219 0.33 22.73 24.27
CA ARG A 219 -0.09 23.32 22.99
C ARG A 219 0.82 22.92 21.83
N LEU A 220 0.22 22.78 20.65
CA LEU A 220 0.96 22.60 19.40
C LEU A 220 1.74 23.88 19.07
N THR A 221 3.04 23.74 18.80
CA THR A 221 3.88 24.90 18.47
C THR A 221 3.86 25.28 16.98
N GLY A 222 3.26 24.42 16.16
CA GLY A 222 3.30 24.52 14.70
C GLY A 222 4.63 24.04 14.09
N ARG A 223 5.34 23.15 14.77
CA ARG A 223 6.57 22.49 14.29
C ARG A 223 6.51 20.98 14.45
N VAL A 224 7.34 20.29 13.68
CA VAL A 224 7.63 18.86 13.84
C VAL A 224 9.04 18.68 14.41
N LEU A 225 9.25 17.61 15.17
CA LEU A 225 10.52 17.26 15.78
C LEU A 225 11.30 16.24 14.94
N GLY A 226 12.62 16.32 15.02
CA GLY A 226 13.52 15.35 14.41
C GLY A 226 13.52 15.37 12.88
N THR A 227 13.86 14.22 12.29
CA THR A 227 13.89 14.05 10.84
C THR A 227 12.48 13.90 10.30
N VAL A 228 12.14 14.75 9.33
CA VAL A 228 10.87 14.67 8.59
C VAL A 228 10.79 13.35 7.82
N VAL A 229 9.68 12.63 7.97
CA VAL A 229 9.36 11.43 7.20
C VAL A 229 8.90 11.85 5.81
N ASP A 230 9.87 12.06 4.92
CA ASP A 230 9.66 12.29 3.50
C ASP A 230 9.72 10.98 2.69
N ARG A 231 9.64 11.09 1.36
CA ARG A 231 9.70 9.93 0.46
C ARG A 231 10.94 9.05 0.66
N ALA A 232 12.10 9.67 0.93
CA ALA A 232 13.35 8.94 1.07
C ALA A 232 13.36 8.17 2.40
N VAL A 233 12.87 8.79 3.47
CA VAL A 233 12.69 8.13 4.77
C VAL A 233 11.69 6.97 4.67
N LYS A 234 10.59 7.11 3.91
CA LYS A 234 9.66 5.99 3.69
C LYS A 234 10.35 4.77 3.07
N ALA A 235 11.19 4.99 2.05
CA ALA A 235 11.98 3.93 1.42
C ALA A 235 13.06 3.36 2.36
N GLU A 236 13.69 4.21 3.18
CA GLU A 236 14.66 3.78 4.20
C GLU A 236 14.01 2.85 5.22
N MET A 237 12.86 3.23 5.77
CA MET A 237 12.13 2.43 6.76
C MET A 237 11.70 1.09 6.19
N LEU A 238 11.16 1.06 4.96
CA LEU A 238 10.82 -0.19 4.28
C LEU A 238 12.02 -1.14 4.20
N ARG A 239 13.19 -0.65 3.78
CA ARG A 239 14.42 -1.46 3.68
C ARG A 239 14.94 -1.91 5.04
N ALA A 240 14.89 -1.03 6.04
CA ALA A 240 15.34 -1.33 7.39
C ALA A 240 14.47 -2.42 8.02
N TRP A 241 13.15 -2.30 7.91
CA TRP A 241 12.20 -3.26 8.47
C TRP A 241 12.27 -4.61 7.76
N SER A 242 12.31 -4.62 6.42
CA SER A 242 12.41 -5.88 5.66
C SER A 242 13.71 -6.62 5.96
N ALA A 243 14.85 -5.91 6.05
CA ALA A 243 16.13 -6.48 6.44
C ALA A 243 16.11 -7.05 7.86
N ALA A 244 15.53 -6.32 8.83
CA ALA A 244 15.40 -6.79 10.20
C ALA A 244 14.52 -8.04 10.33
N ALA A 245 13.49 -8.16 9.49
CA ALA A 245 12.58 -9.29 9.45
C ALA A 245 13.08 -10.47 8.59
N GLY A 246 14.20 -10.32 7.88
CA GLY A 246 14.69 -11.32 6.93
C GLY A 246 13.80 -11.50 5.70
N VAL A 247 13.03 -10.47 5.33
CA VAL A 247 12.14 -10.46 4.16
C VAL A 247 12.92 -9.93 2.95
N HIS A 248 13.03 -10.73 1.89
CA HIS A 248 13.64 -10.28 0.63
C HIS A 248 12.80 -9.17 -0.01
N ALA A 249 13.42 -8.26 -0.79
CA ALA A 249 12.71 -7.15 -1.44
C ALA A 249 11.51 -7.63 -2.28
N ASP A 250 11.64 -8.74 -3.00
CA ASP A 250 10.55 -9.36 -3.76
C ASP A 250 9.35 -9.77 -2.89
N GLY A 251 9.57 -10.02 -1.60
CA GLY A 251 8.54 -10.36 -0.61
C GLY A 251 7.86 -9.14 0.02
N VAL A 252 8.35 -7.93 -0.26
CA VAL A 252 7.77 -6.70 0.26
C VAL A 252 6.67 -6.20 -0.67
N ILE A 253 5.49 -5.95 -0.09
CA ILE A 253 4.36 -5.29 -0.73
C ILE A 253 4.28 -3.89 -0.14
N ALA A 254 4.35 -2.86 -0.98
CA ALA A 254 4.14 -1.47 -0.58
C ALA A 254 2.85 -0.92 -1.16
N ALA A 255 2.05 -0.23 -0.33
CA ALA A 255 0.82 0.44 -0.77
C ALA A 255 0.82 1.91 -0.33
N GLY A 256 0.43 2.81 -1.23
CA GLY A 256 0.29 4.23 -0.99
C GLY A 256 -0.53 4.91 -2.08
N ASP A 257 -0.80 6.20 -1.92
CA ASP A 257 -1.71 6.94 -2.81
C ASP A 257 -1.11 8.23 -3.40
N GLY A 258 -0.05 8.78 -2.79
CA GLY A 258 0.52 10.08 -3.14
C GLY A 258 1.96 10.05 -3.68
N ALA A 259 2.40 11.17 -4.25
CA ALA A 259 3.77 11.32 -4.76
C ALA A 259 4.87 11.16 -3.66
N ASN A 260 4.50 11.33 -2.40
CA ASN A 260 5.33 11.06 -1.22
C ASN A 260 5.70 9.57 -1.06
N ASP A 261 5.03 8.65 -1.75
CA ASP A 261 5.27 7.21 -1.63
C ASP A 261 6.14 6.62 -2.74
N ILE A 262 6.52 7.42 -3.74
CA ILE A 262 7.21 6.93 -4.96
C ILE A 262 8.45 6.10 -4.61
N ASP A 263 9.34 6.63 -3.78
CA ASP A 263 10.60 5.95 -3.43
C ASP A 263 10.34 4.67 -2.61
N MET A 264 9.26 4.62 -1.82
CA MET A 264 8.84 3.43 -1.07
C MET A 264 8.31 2.35 -2.02
N LEU A 265 7.42 2.71 -2.95
CA LEU A 265 6.88 1.80 -3.95
C LEU A 265 8.01 1.22 -4.83
N GLN A 266 8.95 2.05 -5.26
CA GLN A 266 10.11 1.61 -6.05
C GLN A 266 11.05 0.65 -5.31
N ALA A 267 11.02 0.65 -3.97
CA ALA A 267 11.84 -0.24 -3.15
C ALA A 267 11.18 -1.61 -2.89
N ALA A 268 9.91 -1.79 -3.26
CA ALA A 268 9.13 -2.99 -2.99
C ALA A 268 9.08 -3.95 -4.18
N GLY A 269 8.95 -5.24 -3.90
CA GLY A 269 8.73 -6.28 -4.91
C GLY A 269 7.36 -6.22 -5.57
N LEU A 270 6.35 -5.75 -4.83
CA LEU A 270 5.04 -5.42 -5.35
C LEU A 270 4.66 -4.01 -4.90
N ALA A 271 4.34 -3.15 -5.85
CA ALA A 271 4.03 -1.74 -5.62
C ALA A 271 2.57 -1.51 -5.99
N VAL A 272 1.77 -1.09 -5.04
CA VAL A 272 0.32 -0.90 -5.20
C VAL A 272 -0.01 0.58 -5.05
N ALA A 273 -0.50 1.18 -6.14
CA ALA A 273 -1.10 2.50 -6.13
C ALA A 273 -2.57 2.35 -5.69
N PHE A 274 -2.83 2.63 -4.42
CA PHE A 274 -4.15 2.50 -3.81
C PHE A 274 -4.94 3.80 -3.92
N CYS A 275 -6.07 3.79 -4.66
CA CYS A 275 -6.88 4.98 -4.97
C CYS A 275 -6.05 6.22 -5.34
N ALA A 276 -4.92 5.99 -6.02
CA ALA A 276 -3.80 6.93 -6.02
C ALA A 276 -3.98 8.11 -6.97
N LYS A 277 -3.23 9.18 -6.69
CA LYS A 277 -3.07 10.32 -7.61
C LYS A 277 -2.24 9.90 -8.84
N PRO A 278 -2.40 10.57 -10.00
CA PRO A 278 -1.68 10.21 -11.24
C PRO A 278 -0.15 10.13 -11.11
N ALA A 279 0.43 10.95 -10.22
CA ALA A 279 1.88 10.98 -10.01
C ALA A 279 2.43 9.64 -9.47
N LEU A 280 1.69 8.94 -8.62
CA LEU A 280 2.13 7.67 -8.05
C LEU A 280 1.87 6.47 -8.97
N ARG A 281 0.75 6.50 -9.72
CA ARG A 281 0.32 5.41 -10.62
C ARG A 281 1.42 4.96 -11.59
N ALA A 282 2.18 5.91 -12.15
CA ALA A 282 3.28 5.63 -13.07
C ALA A 282 4.46 4.83 -12.45
N HIS A 283 4.46 4.65 -11.13
CA HIS A 283 5.49 3.94 -10.37
C HIS A 283 4.96 2.65 -9.70
N ALA A 284 3.70 2.27 -9.96
CA ALA A 284 3.09 1.09 -9.38
C ALA A 284 3.08 -0.10 -10.37
N HIS A 285 3.13 -1.30 -9.80
CA HIS A 285 2.91 -2.54 -10.53
C HIS A 285 1.41 -2.83 -10.68
N VAL A 286 0.62 -2.42 -9.68
CA VAL A 286 -0.83 -2.60 -9.62
C VAL A 286 -1.49 -1.28 -9.24
N GLU A 287 -2.51 -0.89 -9.99
CA GLU A 287 -3.42 0.19 -9.64
C GLU A 287 -4.69 -0.42 -9.03
N LEU A 288 -5.04 0.01 -7.82
CA LEU A 288 -6.21 -0.44 -7.06
C LEU A 288 -7.13 0.74 -6.82
N ASP A 289 -8.07 0.98 -7.74
CA ASP A 289 -9.02 2.10 -7.67
C ASP A 289 -10.26 1.80 -6.80
N LEU A 290 -10.32 0.61 -6.20
CA LEU A 290 -11.35 0.21 -5.26
C LEU A 290 -10.91 0.56 -3.81
N PRO A 291 -11.73 1.26 -3.01
CA PRO A 291 -11.38 1.66 -1.65
C PRO A 291 -11.53 0.49 -0.65
N SER A 292 -10.84 -0.62 -0.89
CA SER A 292 -10.74 -1.75 0.03
C SER A 292 -9.33 -2.34 0.05
N LEU A 293 -8.71 -2.35 1.23
CA LEU A 293 -7.40 -2.95 1.45
C LEU A 293 -7.43 -4.49 1.48
N ASP A 294 -8.60 -5.12 1.66
CA ASP A 294 -8.69 -6.60 1.73
C ASP A 294 -8.29 -7.25 0.39
N VAL A 295 -8.35 -6.50 -0.72
CA VAL A 295 -7.83 -6.95 -2.03
C VAL A 295 -6.34 -7.29 -1.95
N LEU A 296 -5.56 -6.59 -1.12
CA LEU A 296 -4.13 -6.86 -0.94
C LEU A 296 -3.85 -8.29 -0.44
N ARG A 297 -4.79 -8.90 0.29
CA ARG A 297 -4.69 -10.31 0.71
C ARG A 297 -4.62 -11.23 -0.51
N VAL A 298 -5.48 -11.00 -1.50
CA VAL A 298 -5.47 -11.75 -2.75
C VAL A 298 -4.19 -11.48 -3.54
N LEU A 299 -3.75 -10.22 -3.63
CA LEU A 299 -2.49 -9.88 -4.31
C LEU A 299 -1.26 -10.52 -3.63
N ALA A 300 -1.32 -10.75 -2.32
CA ALA A 300 -0.29 -11.47 -1.57
C ALA A 300 -0.35 -13.00 -1.77
N GLY A 301 -1.40 -13.52 -2.41
CA GLY A 301 -1.66 -14.94 -2.60
C GLY A 301 -2.27 -15.63 -1.37
N LEU A 302 -3.07 -14.91 -0.58
CA LEU A 302 -3.85 -15.40 0.57
C LEU A 302 -5.36 -15.50 0.24
#